data_AF-A0A246K6B8-F1
#
_entry.id   AF-A0A246K6B8-F1
#
_cell.length_a   1.000
_cell.length_b   1.000
_cell.length_c   1.000
_cell.angle_alpha   90.00
_cell.angle_beta   90.00
_cell.angle_gamma   90.00
#
_symmetry.space_group_name_H-M   'P 1'
#
loop_
_entity.id
_entity.type
_entity.pdbx_description
1 polymer ?
#
loop_
_entity_poly.entity_id
_entity_poly.type
_entity_poly.pdbx_seq_one_letter_code
_entity_poly.pdbx_strand_id
1 'polypeptide(L)' 'MLLILLLIAVWAVIIASLSPWVGTWHVLLQGIFYLVTGVIWIMPLKPLLRWMELGTWRD' A
#
# COMPACT_ATOMS: atom_id res chain seq x y z
N MET A 1 4.87 -4.23 15.52
CA MET A 1 3.82 -5.13 14.99
C MET A 1 2.56 -4.40 14.55
N LEU A 2 1.85 -3.67 15.41
CA LEU A 2 0.58 -3.01 15.04
C LEU A 2 0.68 -1.99 13.88
N LEU A 3 1.80 -1.31 13.72
CA LEU A 3 1.99 -0.32 12.64
C LEU A 3 1.94 -0.94 11.24
N ILE A 4 2.45 -2.16 11.08
CA ILE A 4 2.41 -2.87 9.79
C ILE A 4 0.95 -3.27 9.49
N LEU A 5 0.21 -3.74 10.50
CA LEU A 5 -1.21 -4.05 10.36
C LEU A 5 -2.04 -2.81 10.02
N LEU A 6 -1.76 -1.68 10.68
CA LEU A 6 -2.40 -0.40 10.38
C LEU A 6 -2.07 0.07 8.96
N LEU A 7 -0.82 -0.04 8.52
CA LEU A 7 -0.41 0.27 7.15
C LEU A 7 -1.19 -0.56 6.13
N ILE A 8 -1.25 -1.88 6.33
CA ILE A 8 -1.96 -2.80 5.42
C ILE A 8 -3.47 -2.51 5.44
N ALA A 9 -4.06 -2.28 6.61
CA ALA A 9 -5.48 -1.98 6.75
C ALA A 9 -5.85 -0.66 6.06
N VAL A 10 -5.08 0.41 6.29
CA VAL A 10 -5.27 1.71 5.62
C VAL A 10 -5.13 1.55 4.11
N TRP A 11 -4.10 0.84 3.65
CA TRP A 11 -3.90 0.60 2.22
C TRP A 11 -5.06 -0.18 1.60
N ALA A 12 -5.49 -1.26 2.25
CA ALA A 12 -6.62 -2.07 1.80
C ALA A 12 -7.93 -1.27 1.74
N VAL A 13 -8.21 -0.44 2.75
CA VAL A 13 -9.40 0.43 2.76
C VAL A 13 -9.35 1.43 1.61
N ILE A 14 -8.21 2.07 1.36
CA ILE A 14 -8.04 3.02 0.25
C ILE A 14 -8.34 2.33 -1.08
N ILE A 15 -7.68 1.20 -1.37
CA ILE A 15 -7.82 0.51 -2.65
C ILE A 15 -9.22 -0.09 -2.81
N ALA A 16 -9.79 -0.68 -1.75
CA ALA A 16 -11.15 -1.22 -1.78
C ALA A 16 -12.19 -0.12 -2.02
N SER A 17 -12.02 1.05 -1.40
CA SER A 17 -12.92 2.19 -1.63
C SER A 17 -12.87 2.69 -3.06
N LEU A 18 -11.74 2.53 -3.76
CA LEU A 18 -11.57 2.89 -5.17
C LEU A 18 -12.16 1.86 -6.14
N SER A 19 -12.40 0.63 -5.69
CA SER A 19 -12.84 -0.49 -6.53
C SER A 19 -14.13 -0.25 -7.31
N PRO A 20 -15.16 0.48 -6.84
CA PRO A 20 -16.36 0.77 -7.63
C PRO A 20 -16.07 1.61 -8.89
N TRP A 21 -15.13 2.55 -8.82
CA TRP A 21 -14.75 3.37 -9.98
C TRP A 21 -13.77 2.65 -10.89
N VAL A 22 -12.77 1.97 -10.30
CA VAL A 22 -11.81 1.16 -11.05
C VAL A 22 -12.52 0.00 -11.77
N GLY A 23 -13.62 -0.50 -11.18
CA GLY A 23 -14.52 -1.50 -11.74
C GLY A 23 -15.08 -1.15 -13.12
N THR A 24 -15.23 0.14 -13.44
CA THR A 24 -15.79 0.60 -14.72
C THR A 24 -14.73 0.83 -15.80
N TRP A 25 -13.45 0.69 -15.48
CA TRP A 25 -12.36 0.89 -16.43
C TRP A 25 -12.19 -0.33 -17.34
N HIS A 26 -11.50 -0.11 -18.46
CA HIS A 26 -11.08 -1.20 -19.33
C HIS A 26 -10.13 -2.16 -18.58
N VAL A 27 -10.21 -3.46 -18.85
CA VAL A 27 -9.48 -4.51 -18.09
C VAL A 27 -7.97 -4.28 -18.02
N LEU A 28 -7.36 -3.72 -19.08
CA LEU A 28 -5.94 -3.38 -19.12
C LEU A 28 -5.58 -2.29 -18.12
N LEU A 29 -6.41 -1.25 -17.99
CA LEU A 29 -6.20 -0.16 -17.03
C LEU A 29 -6.39 -0.66 -15.59
N GLN A 30 -7.38 -1.54 -15.37
CA GLN A 30 -7.52 -2.26 -14.10
C GLN A 30 -6.25 -3.03 -13.74
N GLY A 31 -5.73 -3.83 -14.69
CA GLY A 31 -4.52 -4.62 -14.49
C GLY A 31 -3.32 -3.76 -14.10
N ILE A 32 -3.10 -2.65 -14.82
CA ILE A 32 -2.04 -1.69 -14.51
C ILE A 32 -2.25 -1.08 -13.12
N PHE A 33 -3.47 -0.65 -12.79
CA PHE A 33 -3.78 -0.08 -11.48
C PHE A 33 -3.50 -1.06 -10.34
N TYR A 34 -3.95 -2.30 -10.43
CA TYR A 34 -3.72 -3.31 -9.40
C TYR A 34 -2.26 -3.76 -9.31
N LEU A 35 -1.54 -3.80 -10.43
CA LEU A 35 -0.09 -4.04 -10.43
C LEU A 35 0.66 -2.92 -9.70
N VAL A 36 0.39 -1.67 -10.06
CA VAL A 36 1.07 -0.52 -9.47
C VAL A 36 0.76 -0.41 -7.99
N THR A 37 -0.51 -0.51 -7.60
CA THR A 37 -0.92 -0.45 -6.18
C THR A 37 -0.38 -1.63 -5.38
N GLY A 38 -0.27 -2.82 -5.99
CA GLY A 38 0.35 -4.02 -5.42
C GLY A 38 1.88 -3.96 -5.27
N VAL A 39 2.56 -3.00 -5.93
CA VAL A 39 4.00 -2.76 -5.78
C VAL A 39 4.28 -1.56 -4.86
N ILE A 40 3.54 -0.47 -5.04
CA ILE A 40 3.78 0.80 -4.34
C ILE A 40 3.63 0.69 -2.82
N TRP A 41 2.73 -0.18 -2.33
CA TRP A 41 2.51 -0.34 -0.89
C TRP A 41 3.73 -0.84 -0.11
N ILE A 42 4.76 -1.34 -0.80
CA ILE A 42 6.02 -1.81 -0.20
C ILE A 42 6.93 -0.63 0.20
N MET A 43 6.84 0.51 -0.49
CA MET A 43 7.67 1.69 -0.18
C MET A 43 7.65 2.11 1.30
N PRO A 44 6.50 2.21 1.97
CA PRO A 44 6.44 2.56 3.39
C PRO A 44 6.95 1.47 4.35
N LEU A 45 7.10 0.21 3.92
CA LEU A 45 7.63 -0.86 4.79
C LEU A 45 9.10 -0.64 5.15
N LYS A 46 9.93 -0.20 4.20
CA LYS A 46 11.37 -0.01 4.42
C LYS A 46 11.70 0.96 5.57
N PRO A 47 11.18 2.20 5.60
CA PRO A 47 11.43 3.11 6.72
C PRO A 47 10.78 2.63 8.02
N LEU A 48 9.62 1.96 7.95
CA LEU A 48 8.94 1.42 9.12
C LEU A 48 9.72 0.30 9.80
N LEU A 49 10.30 -0.62 9.01
CA LEU A 49 11.16 -1.69 9.50
C LEU A 49 12.44 -1.12 10.11
N ARG A 50 13.06 -0.14 9.44
CA ARG A 50 14.25 0.56 9.97
C ARG A 50 13.96 1.20 11.32
N TRP A 51 12.81 1.85 11.48
CA TRP A 51 12.41 2.43 12.76
C TRP A 51 12.19 1.37 13.84
N MET A 52 11.58 0.24 13.49
CA MET A 52 11.35 -0.86 14.43
C MET A 52 12.66 -1.50 14.93
N GLU A 53 13.69 -1.56 14.08
CA GLU A 53 14.98 -2.19 14.40
C GLU A 53 15.98 -1.22 15.05
N LEU A 54 16.00 0.05 14.63
CA LEU A 54 17.03 1.03 15.02
C LEU A 54 16.49 2.18 15.87
N GLY A 55 15.16 2.37 15.96
CA GLY A 55 14.55 3.52 16.62
C GLY A 55 14.72 4.86 15.87
N THR A 56 15.45 4.88 14.75
CA THR A 56 15.71 6.09 13.96
C THR A 56 14.85 6.11 12.70
N TRP A 57 14.31 7.28 12.36
CA TRP A 57 13.54 7.50 11.13
C TRP A 57 14.40 8.02 9.97
N ARG A 58 15.63 8.47 10.27
CA ARG A 58 16.59 9.09 9.35
C ARG A 58 17.99 8.62 9.75
N ASP A 59 18.88 8.53 8.77
CA ASP A 59 20.32 8.39 9.02
C ASP A 59 20.86 9.66 9.69
#